data_AF-A0A418V632-F1
#
_entry.id   AF-A0A418V632-F1
#
_cell.length_a   1.000
_cell.length_b   1.000
_cell.length_c   1.000
_cell.angle_alpha   90.00
_cell.angle_beta   90.00
_cell.angle_gamma   90.00
#
_symmetry.space_group_name_H-M   'P 1'
#
loop_
_entity.id
_entity.type
_entity.pdbx_description
1 polymer ?
#
loop_
_entity_poly.entity_id
_entity_poly.type
_entity_poly.pdbx_seq_one_letter_code
_entity_poly.pdbx_strand_id
1 'polypeptide(L)'
;MSVKDNFTADEWFKVMTGPGRAGAAVVAASPSGVTGLIAEMQAIAESVRENVSKQGRTPLMEAMAADLMGKPLRPEDLPQQDKVKNMDEAKAQSVEGVRQAIWVVSSKASPEDTQAYRDMLMQVVEKTAQAAKEGGFLGMGGEQINDKERAVMAELQELIRGTSSASVTPAISAPSPDGSGNSN
;
A
#
# COMPACT_ATOMS: atom_id res chain seq x y z
N MET A 1 -15.73 -5.54 20.56
CA MET A 1 -15.83 -5.34 19.10
C MET A 1 -14.44 -5.03 18.61
N SER A 2 -13.99 -5.77 17.61
CA SER A 2 -12.73 -5.51 16.93
C SER A 2 -12.98 -4.52 15.81
N VAL A 3 -11.98 -3.72 15.45
CA VAL A 3 -12.04 -2.90 14.22
C VAL A 3 -12.30 -3.74 12.97
N LYS A 4 -11.95 -5.04 13.00
CA LYS A 4 -12.28 -6.02 11.97
C LYS A 4 -13.79 -6.13 11.71
N ASP A 5 -14.62 -5.95 12.73
CA ASP A 5 -16.08 -6.07 12.65
C ASP A 5 -16.70 -4.97 11.75
N ASN A 6 -15.94 -3.91 11.43
CA ASN A 6 -16.36 -2.85 10.50
C ASN A 6 -16.27 -3.29 9.02
N PHE A 7 -15.59 -4.39 8.73
CA PHE A 7 -15.32 -4.87 7.38
C PHE A 7 -16.15 -6.13 7.05
N THR A 8 -16.61 -6.22 5.81
CA THR A 8 -17.07 -7.51 5.26
C THR A 8 -15.89 -8.45 5.04
N ALA A 9 -16.16 -9.74 4.82
CA ALA A 9 -15.12 -10.72 4.54
C ALA A 9 -14.26 -10.32 3.31
N ASP A 10 -14.91 -9.84 2.24
CA ASP A 10 -14.24 -9.43 1.00
C ASP A 10 -13.43 -8.14 1.15
N GLU A 11 -13.87 -7.24 2.01
CA GLU A 11 -13.13 -6.01 2.34
C GLU A 11 -11.93 -6.34 3.20
N TRP A 12 -12.12 -7.16 4.23
CA TRP A 12 -11.04 -7.61 5.09
C TRP A 12 -9.96 -8.35 4.30
N PHE A 13 -10.36 -9.19 3.34
CA PHE A 13 -9.43 -9.84 2.42
C PHE A 13 -8.60 -8.82 1.61
N LYS A 14 -9.20 -7.72 1.13
CA LYS A 14 -8.46 -6.64 0.45
C LYS A 14 -7.48 -5.95 1.38
N VAL A 15 -7.89 -5.66 2.62
CA VAL A 15 -7.01 -5.07 3.65
C VAL A 15 -5.79 -5.96 3.90
N MET A 16 -6.01 -7.26 4.08
CA MET A 16 -4.97 -8.25 4.38
C MET A 16 -4.02 -8.50 3.19
N THR A 17 -4.52 -8.42 1.96
CA THR A 17 -3.72 -8.67 0.75
C THR A 17 -3.06 -7.42 0.17
N GLY A 18 -3.50 -6.22 0.56
CA GLY A 18 -2.96 -4.94 0.08
C GLY A 18 -1.43 -4.81 0.19
N PRO A 19 -0.78 -5.18 1.30
CA PRO A 19 0.68 -5.18 1.40
C PRO A 19 1.35 -6.08 0.38
N GLY A 20 0.83 -7.30 0.20
CA GLY A 20 1.37 -8.23 -0.81
C GLY A 20 1.21 -7.70 -2.23
N ARG A 21 0.10 -7.01 -2.53
CA ARG A 21 -0.11 -6.35 -3.83
C ARG A 21 0.85 -5.19 -4.07
N ALA A 22 1.20 -4.42 -3.03
CA ALA A 22 2.19 -3.36 -3.14
C ALA A 22 3.58 -3.92 -3.51
N GLY A 23 3.99 -5.04 -2.89
CA GLY A 23 5.20 -5.76 -3.27
C GLY A 23 5.15 -6.31 -4.70
N ALA A 24 4.06 -7.00 -5.06
CA ALA A 24 3.88 -7.59 -6.38
C ALA A 24 3.90 -6.54 -7.51
N ALA A 25 3.36 -5.33 -7.27
CA ALA A 25 3.43 -4.23 -8.24
C ALA A 25 4.88 -3.82 -8.54
N VAL A 26 5.74 -3.75 -7.51
CA VAL A 26 7.18 -3.43 -7.67
C VAL A 26 7.89 -4.55 -8.44
N VAL A 27 7.63 -5.82 -8.09
CA VAL A 27 8.26 -6.97 -8.75
C VAL A 27 7.84 -7.11 -10.21
N ALA A 28 6.55 -6.91 -10.50
CA ALA A 28 6.03 -6.96 -11.87
C ALA A 28 6.63 -5.88 -12.79
N ALA A 29 7.15 -4.78 -12.22
CA ALA A 29 7.82 -3.72 -12.97
C ALA A 29 9.23 -4.12 -13.47
N SER A 30 9.87 -5.11 -12.82
CA SER A 30 11.17 -5.66 -13.19
C SER A 30 11.27 -7.16 -12.90
N PRO A 31 10.80 -8.01 -13.83
CA PRO A 31 10.87 -9.46 -13.70
C PRO A 31 12.30 -10.03 -13.74
N SER A 32 13.31 -9.21 -14.07
CA SER A 32 14.71 -9.65 -14.26
C SER A 32 15.49 -9.90 -12.97
N GLY A 33 14.96 -9.53 -11.79
CA GLY A 33 15.70 -9.58 -10.51
C GLY A 33 15.04 -10.38 -9.39
N VAL A 34 13.83 -10.93 -9.57
CA VAL A 34 13.10 -11.59 -8.48
C VAL A 34 12.62 -12.96 -8.93
N THR A 35 13.37 -14.00 -8.59
CA THR A 35 12.91 -15.36 -8.77
C THR A 35 11.81 -15.67 -7.74
N GLY A 36 10.57 -15.43 -8.14
CA GLY A 36 9.43 -16.24 -7.71
C GLY A 36 8.65 -15.75 -6.50
N LEU A 37 7.33 -15.94 -6.63
CA LEU A 37 6.25 -15.80 -5.65
C LEU A 37 6.58 -16.26 -4.20
N ILE A 38 7.57 -17.14 -4.03
CA ILE A 38 7.99 -17.68 -2.74
C ILE A 38 8.90 -16.71 -1.96
N ALA A 39 9.81 -16.01 -2.65
CA ALA A 39 10.67 -15.00 -2.01
C ALA A 39 9.84 -13.78 -1.56
N GLU A 40 8.81 -13.43 -2.34
CA GLU A 40 7.82 -12.41 -1.98
C GLU A 40 7.05 -12.80 -0.72
N MET A 41 6.64 -14.06 -0.58
CA MET A 41 5.93 -14.54 0.61
C MET A 41 6.81 -14.53 1.87
N GLN A 42 8.11 -14.80 1.76
CA GLN A 42 9.04 -14.69 2.89
C GLN A 42 9.26 -13.24 3.31
N ALA A 43 9.47 -12.32 2.36
CA ALA A 43 9.64 -10.90 2.65
C ALA A 43 8.37 -10.28 3.25
N ILE A 44 7.18 -10.68 2.77
CA ILE A 44 5.89 -10.30 3.37
C ILE A 44 5.79 -10.88 4.79
N ALA A 45 6.10 -12.15 5.00
CA ALA A 45 6.04 -12.80 6.32
C ALA A 45 7.03 -12.17 7.31
N GLU A 46 8.23 -11.77 6.88
CA GLU A 46 9.23 -11.08 7.69
C GLU A 46 8.84 -9.64 7.99
N SER A 47 8.37 -8.89 6.99
CA SER A 47 7.87 -7.53 7.19
C SER A 47 6.66 -7.50 8.14
N VAL A 48 5.77 -8.49 8.00
CA VAL A 48 4.68 -8.73 8.94
C VAL A 48 5.27 -9.06 10.31
N ARG A 49 6.16 -10.03 10.46
CA ARG A 49 6.74 -10.41 11.77
C ARG A 49 7.47 -9.26 12.48
N GLU A 50 8.25 -8.46 11.76
CA GLU A 50 8.94 -7.28 12.27
C GLU A 50 7.96 -6.18 12.68
N ASN A 51 6.93 -5.92 11.88
CA ASN A 51 5.87 -4.99 12.27
C ASN A 51 4.99 -5.57 13.38
N VAL A 52 4.98 -6.92 13.55
CA VAL A 52 4.25 -7.63 14.60
C VAL A 52 4.89 -7.59 15.96
N SER A 53 6.17 -7.28 16.01
CA SER A 53 6.95 -7.14 17.25
C SER A 53 7.13 -5.69 17.71
N LYS A 54 6.64 -4.69 16.96
CA LYS A 54 6.66 -3.27 17.36
C LYS A 54 5.54 -2.97 18.36
N GLN A 55 5.90 -2.40 19.52
CA GLN A 55 4.95 -1.87 20.51
C GLN A 55 4.22 -0.63 19.97
N GLY A 56 2.94 -0.45 20.34
CA GLY A 56 2.17 0.76 20.02
C GLY A 56 1.35 0.69 18.73
N ARG A 57 0.63 -0.40 18.50
CA ARG A 57 -0.18 -0.57 17.29
C ARG A 57 -1.52 0.15 17.37
N THR A 58 -1.97 0.63 16.22
CA THR A 58 -3.37 1.01 16.06
C THR A 58 -4.25 -0.25 16.04
N PRO A 59 -5.55 -0.16 16.39
CA PRO A 59 -6.44 -1.31 16.43
C PRO A 59 -6.45 -2.14 15.13
N LEU A 60 -6.31 -1.50 13.96
CA LEU A 60 -6.26 -2.20 12.67
C LEU A 60 -5.01 -3.07 12.54
N MET A 61 -3.86 -2.53 12.93
CA MET A 61 -2.59 -3.26 12.88
C MET A 61 -2.60 -4.46 13.83
N GLU A 62 -3.26 -4.36 14.98
CA GLU A 62 -3.46 -5.48 15.90
C GLU A 62 -4.37 -6.55 15.31
N ALA A 63 -5.49 -6.17 14.70
CA ALA A 63 -6.41 -7.11 14.08
C ALA A 63 -5.78 -7.86 12.91
N MET A 64 -4.99 -7.17 12.07
CA MET A 64 -4.23 -7.80 10.98
C MET A 64 -3.19 -8.80 11.53
N ALA A 65 -2.48 -8.42 12.60
CA ALA A 65 -1.49 -9.28 13.24
C ALA A 65 -2.09 -10.56 13.81
N ALA A 66 -3.22 -10.43 14.52
CA ALA A 66 -3.93 -11.56 15.10
C ALA A 66 -4.37 -12.57 14.04
N ASP A 67 -4.88 -12.10 12.89
CA ASP A 67 -5.29 -12.97 11.79
C ASP A 67 -4.10 -13.65 11.10
N LEU A 68 -2.98 -12.94 10.91
CA LEU A 68 -1.76 -13.51 10.31
C LEU A 68 -1.10 -14.55 11.21
N MET A 69 -1.17 -14.36 12.54
CA MET A 69 -0.68 -15.35 13.51
C MET A 69 -1.64 -16.53 13.69
N GLY A 70 -2.94 -16.33 13.47
CA GLY A 70 -3.98 -17.35 13.65
C GLY A 70 -4.17 -18.29 12.45
N LYS A 71 -3.78 -17.89 11.23
CA LYS A 71 -3.86 -18.72 10.02
C LYS A 71 -2.60 -18.58 9.17
N PRO A 72 -1.79 -19.65 8.98
CA PRO A 72 -0.79 -19.64 7.93
C PRO A 72 -1.50 -19.49 6.58
N LEU A 73 -1.05 -18.54 5.77
CA LEU A 73 -1.50 -18.39 4.38
C LEU A 73 -1.15 -19.69 3.64
N ARG A 74 -2.15 -20.47 3.26
CA ARG A 74 -1.90 -21.69 2.46
C ARG A 74 -1.93 -21.33 0.99
N PRO A 75 -1.12 -21.99 0.14
CA PRO A 75 -1.12 -21.73 -1.31
C PRO A 75 -2.50 -21.84 -1.97
N GLU A 76 -3.38 -22.65 -1.39
CA GLU A 76 -4.78 -22.87 -1.78
C GLU A 76 -5.75 -21.76 -1.37
N ASP A 77 -5.38 -20.89 -0.42
CA ASP A 77 -6.14 -19.70 -0.02
C ASP A 77 -5.78 -18.49 -0.92
N LEU A 78 -4.73 -18.61 -1.73
CA LEU A 78 -4.39 -17.63 -2.76
C LEU A 78 -5.31 -17.86 -3.96
N PRO A 79 -5.91 -16.80 -4.55
CA PRO A 79 -6.60 -16.94 -5.82
C PRO A 79 -5.62 -17.57 -6.81
N GLN A 80 -6.06 -18.60 -7.55
CA GLN A 80 -5.29 -19.16 -8.66
C GLN A 80 -4.91 -18.00 -9.56
N GLN A 81 -3.65 -17.58 -9.47
CA GLN A 81 -3.13 -16.64 -10.44
C GLN A 81 -3.08 -17.42 -11.74
N ASP A 82 -4.01 -17.12 -12.64
CA ASP A 82 -3.82 -17.41 -14.04
C ASP A 82 -2.40 -17.00 -14.36
N LYS A 83 -1.61 -17.93 -14.94
CA LYS A 83 -0.23 -17.66 -15.36
C LYS A 83 -0.24 -16.29 -16.00
N VAL A 84 0.35 -15.30 -15.34
CA VAL A 84 0.30 -13.91 -15.78
C VAL A 84 0.93 -13.87 -17.16
N LYS A 85 0.07 -13.83 -18.20
CA LYS A 85 0.53 -13.80 -19.60
C LYS A 85 1.11 -12.43 -19.94
N ASN A 86 0.77 -11.41 -19.14
CA ASN A 86 1.16 -10.02 -19.33
C ASN A 86 1.54 -9.36 -18.00
N MET A 87 2.82 -9.04 -17.82
CA MET A 87 3.33 -8.39 -16.61
C MET A 87 2.75 -6.99 -16.38
N ASP A 88 2.41 -6.26 -17.45
CA ASP A 88 1.74 -4.96 -17.32
C ASP A 88 0.33 -5.07 -16.74
N GLU A 89 -0.37 -6.17 -17.05
CA GLU A 89 -1.69 -6.44 -16.49
C GLU A 89 -1.58 -6.81 -15.00
N ALA A 90 -0.62 -7.65 -14.62
CA ALA A 90 -0.37 -7.96 -13.20
C ALA A 90 0.03 -6.73 -12.39
N LYS A 91 0.86 -5.85 -12.95
CA LYS A 91 1.19 -4.55 -12.36
C LYS A 91 -0.07 -3.72 -12.13
N ALA A 92 -0.89 -3.55 -13.18
CA ALA A 92 -2.12 -2.75 -13.08
C ALA A 92 -3.11 -3.32 -12.05
N GLN A 93 -3.31 -4.63 -12.02
CA GLN A 93 -4.16 -5.31 -11.04
C GLN A 93 -3.62 -5.18 -9.60
N SER A 94 -2.30 -5.15 -9.45
CA SER A 94 -1.64 -4.99 -8.16
C SER A 94 -1.82 -3.56 -7.64
N VAL A 95 -1.53 -2.55 -8.47
CA VAL A 95 -1.76 -1.13 -8.13
C VAL A 95 -3.23 -0.85 -7.81
N GLU A 96 -4.15 -1.41 -8.59
CA GLU A 96 -5.59 -1.27 -8.32
C GLU A 96 -5.99 -1.91 -7.00
N GLY A 97 -5.46 -3.09 -6.67
CA GLY A 97 -5.77 -3.70 -5.39
C GLY A 97 -5.18 -2.94 -4.19
N VAL A 98 -4.02 -2.26 -4.36
CA VAL A 98 -3.50 -1.32 -3.34
C VAL A 98 -4.46 -0.14 -3.15
N ARG A 99 -4.94 0.45 -4.26
CA ARG A 99 -5.92 1.55 -4.23
C ARG A 99 -7.20 1.16 -3.50
N GLN A 100 -7.74 -0.02 -3.81
CA GLN A 100 -8.96 -0.54 -3.16
C GLN A 100 -8.74 -0.78 -1.67
N ALA A 101 -7.59 -1.34 -1.29
CA ALA A 101 -7.29 -1.58 0.12
C ALA A 101 -7.18 -0.27 0.92
N ILE A 102 -6.48 0.74 0.39
CA ILE A 102 -6.42 2.08 1.01
C ILE A 102 -7.81 2.69 1.13
N TRP A 103 -8.64 2.61 0.08
CA TRP A 103 -9.99 3.15 0.08
C TRP A 103 -10.86 2.49 1.16
N VAL A 104 -10.84 1.15 1.25
CA VAL A 104 -11.57 0.38 2.26
C VAL A 104 -11.13 0.76 3.67
N VAL A 105 -9.83 0.86 3.93
CA VAL A 105 -9.33 1.28 5.25
C VAL A 105 -9.76 2.72 5.57
N SER A 106 -9.56 3.65 4.63
CA SER A 106 -9.87 5.07 4.85
C SER A 106 -11.36 5.37 5.06
N SER A 107 -12.24 4.51 4.57
CA SER A 107 -13.69 4.68 4.68
C SER A 107 -14.28 4.08 5.97
N LYS A 108 -13.54 3.18 6.64
CA LYS A 108 -14.09 2.33 7.73
C LYS A 108 -13.24 2.26 8.99
N ALA A 109 -11.99 2.73 8.94
CA ALA A 109 -11.08 2.79 10.07
C ALA A 109 -10.82 4.24 10.50
N SER A 110 -10.14 4.40 11.64
CA SER A 110 -9.75 5.73 12.11
C SER A 110 -8.71 6.38 11.19
N PRO A 111 -8.54 7.72 11.25
CA PRO A 111 -7.44 8.39 10.55
C PRO A 111 -6.06 7.85 10.95
N GLU A 112 -5.89 7.50 12.22
CA GLU A 112 -4.66 6.89 12.75
C GLU A 112 -4.42 5.50 12.15
N ASP A 113 -5.44 4.64 12.08
CA ASP A 113 -5.36 3.33 11.41
C ASP A 113 -5.02 3.46 9.92
N THR A 114 -5.64 4.45 9.26
CA THR A 114 -5.40 4.72 7.84
C THR A 114 -3.97 5.17 7.59
N GLN A 115 -3.43 6.03 8.45
CA GLN A 115 -2.06 6.50 8.38
C GLN A 115 -1.08 5.34 8.65
N ALA A 116 -1.31 4.54 9.69
CA ALA A 116 -0.49 3.37 9.99
C ALA A 116 -0.50 2.33 8.86
N TYR A 117 -1.66 2.11 8.22
CA TYR A 117 -1.78 1.21 7.07
C TYR A 117 -0.97 1.73 5.88
N ARG A 118 -1.05 3.03 5.56
CA ARG A 118 -0.26 3.66 4.49
C ARG A 118 1.24 3.58 4.75
N ASP A 119 1.67 3.84 5.98
CA ASP A 119 3.08 3.73 6.37
C ASP A 119 3.61 2.30 6.20
N MET A 120 2.80 1.30 6.56
CA MET A 120 3.14 -0.10 6.33
C MET A 120 3.27 -0.43 4.84
N LEU A 121 2.34 0.04 4.00
CA LEU A 121 2.43 -0.14 2.54
C LEU A 121 3.70 0.52 1.98
N MET A 122 4.05 1.71 2.46
CA MET A 122 5.27 2.41 2.07
C MET A 122 6.52 1.60 2.40
N GLN A 123 6.59 1.06 3.62
CA GLN A 123 7.70 0.21 4.05
C GLN A 123 7.83 -1.05 3.19
N VAL A 124 6.72 -1.65 2.77
CA VAL A 124 6.75 -2.82 1.87
C VAL A 124 7.30 -2.45 0.50
N VAL A 125 6.86 -1.32 -0.08
CA VAL A 125 7.38 -0.84 -1.36
C VAL A 125 8.89 -0.57 -1.28
N GLU A 126 9.34 0.11 -0.22
CA GLU A 126 10.75 0.44 -0.01
C GLU A 126 11.62 -0.81 0.18
N LYS A 127 11.19 -1.76 1.03
CA LYS A 127 11.91 -3.02 1.25
C LYS A 127 11.99 -3.87 -0.01
N THR A 128 10.89 -3.95 -0.76
CA THR A 128 10.86 -4.72 -2.03
C THR A 128 11.82 -4.11 -3.05
N ALA A 129 11.87 -2.79 -3.16
CA ALA A 129 12.80 -2.09 -4.03
C ALA A 129 14.27 -2.25 -3.58
N GLN A 130 14.54 -2.25 -2.27
CA GLN A 130 15.89 -2.52 -1.75
C GLN A 130 16.33 -3.96 -2.05
N ALA A 131 15.45 -4.94 -1.83
CA ALA A 131 15.72 -6.34 -2.15
C ALA A 131 15.99 -6.54 -3.65
N ALA A 132 15.29 -5.83 -4.53
CA ALA A 132 15.55 -5.86 -5.97
C ALA A 132 16.94 -5.29 -6.34
N LYS A 133 17.42 -4.25 -5.63
CA LYS A 133 18.78 -3.71 -5.82
C LYS A 133 19.88 -4.68 -5.40
N GLU A 134 19.69 -5.36 -4.28
CA GLU A 134 20.69 -6.28 -3.70
C GLU A 134 20.64 -7.68 -4.35
N GLY A 135 19.47 -8.06 -4.88
CA GLY A 135 19.14 -9.36 -5.44
C GLY A 135 19.34 -9.52 -6.94
N GLY A 136 20.31 -8.83 -7.55
CA GLY A 136 20.87 -9.21 -8.86
C GLY A 136 21.55 -10.59 -8.79
N PHE A 137 20.74 -11.62 -8.55
CA PHE A 137 21.14 -12.89 -7.97
C PHE A 137 21.67 -13.82 -9.06
N LEU A 138 22.88 -13.54 -9.54
CA LEU A 138 23.87 -14.51 -10.03
C LEU A 138 25.25 -13.85 -10.31
N GLY A 139 25.58 -12.70 -9.69
CA GLY A 139 26.86 -12.03 -9.97
C GLY A 139 26.98 -11.47 -11.40
N MET A 140 25.91 -11.53 -12.19
CA MET A 140 25.71 -10.68 -13.35
C MET A 140 24.95 -9.46 -12.86
N GLY A 141 25.66 -8.34 -12.69
CA GLY A 141 25.12 -7.11 -12.15
C GLY A 141 23.76 -6.77 -12.75
N GLY A 142 22.71 -6.88 -11.93
CA GLY A 142 21.40 -6.37 -12.25
C GLY A 142 21.50 -4.86 -12.46
N GLU A 143 20.90 -4.37 -13.54
CA GLU A 143 20.83 -2.95 -13.83
C GLU A 143 20.20 -2.23 -12.62
N GLN A 144 20.87 -1.21 -12.08
CA GLN A 144 20.31 -0.30 -11.08
C GLN A 144 18.89 0.08 -11.52
N ILE A 145 17.90 -0.07 -10.62
CA ILE A 145 16.47 0.26 -10.81
C ILE A 145 16.21 0.90 -12.17
N ASN A 146 15.55 0.23 -13.10
CA ASN A 146 15.31 0.83 -14.42
C ASN A 146 14.20 1.90 -14.36
N ASP A 147 14.00 2.64 -15.44
CA ASP A 147 13.01 3.74 -15.47
C ASP A 147 11.57 3.25 -15.25
N LYS A 148 11.26 1.99 -15.59
CA LYS A 148 9.93 1.41 -15.38
C LYS A 148 9.67 1.13 -13.91
N GLU A 149 10.66 0.60 -13.17
CA GLU A 149 10.55 0.44 -11.72
C GLU A 149 10.42 1.78 -11.00
N ARG A 150 11.23 2.78 -11.40
CA ARG A 150 11.12 4.14 -10.85
C ARG A 150 9.71 4.70 -11.02
N ALA A 151 9.12 4.53 -12.21
CA ALA A 151 7.78 5.00 -12.50
C ALA A 151 6.72 4.33 -11.62
N VAL A 152 6.79 3.00 -11.45
CA VAL A 152 5.82 2.25 -10.63
C VAL A 152 5.97 2.58 -9.14
N MET A 153 7.20 2.70 -8.66
CA MET A 153 7.44 3.12 -7.29
C MET A 153 6.90 4.53 -7.05
N ALA A 154 7.11 5.46 -7.97
CA ALA A 154 6.56 6.81 -7.86
C ALA A 154 5.02 6.79 -7.84
N GLU A 155 4.39 6.00 -8.72
CA GLU A 155 2.93 5.82 -8.76
C GLU A 155 2.39 5.25 -7.44
N LEU A 156 3.01 4.21 -6.89
CA LEU A 156 2.62 3.63 -5.59
C LEU A 156 2.83 4.62 -4.45
N GLN A 157 3.95 5.33 -4.44
CA GLN A 157 4.24 6.33 -3.40
C GLN A 157 3.22 7.46 -3.42
N GLU A 158 2.84 7.95 -4.60
CA GLU A 158 1.81 8.96 -4.76
C GLU A 158 0.45 8.44 -4.29
N LEU A 159 0.07 7.24 -4.73
CA LEU A 159 -1.16 6.57 -4.33
C LEU A 159 -1.26 6.41 -2.80
N ILE A 160 -0.18 5.96 -2.17
CA ILE A 160 -0.11 5.69 -0.72
C ILE A 160 -0.11 6.98 0.08
N ARG A 161 0.64 8.00 -0.35
CA ARG A 161 0.61 9.34 0.31
C ARG A 161 -0.77 9.97 0.18
N GLY A 162 -1.51 9.60 -0.87
CA GLY A 162 -2.78 10.18 -1.24
C GLY A 162 -2.52 11.59 -1.75
N THR A 163 -2.66 11.78 -3.05
CA THR A 163 -2.64 13.13 -3.61
C THR A 163 -3.84 13.87 -3.04
N SER A 164 -3.61 14.63 -1.97
CA SER A 164 -4.34 15.86 -1.73
C SER A 164 -3.97 16.80 -2.88
N SER A 165 -4.57 16.58 -4.05
CA SER A 165 -4.63 17.60 -5.08
C SER A 165 -5.51 18.72 -4.53
N ALA A 166 -4.82 19.66 -3.89
CA ALA A 166 -5.14 21.07 -3.72
C ALA A 166 -6.63 21.43 -3.64
N SER A 167 -7.03 21.83 -2.45
CA SER A 167 -7.98 22.92 -2.25
C SER A 167 -7.63 24.11 -3.15
N VAL A 168 -8.24 24.19 -4.33
CA VAL A 168 -8.46 25.48 -5.00
C VAL A 168 -9.63 26.15 -4.28
N THR A 169 -9.33 26.77 -3.14
CA THR A 169 -10.21 27.79 -2.57
C THR A 169 -9.90 29.08 -3.35
N PRO A 170 -10.79 29.61 -4.21
CA PRO A 170 -10.62 30.98 -4.64
C PRO A 170 -10.78 31.85 -3.39
N ALA A 171 -9.73 32.61 -3.07
CA ALA A 171 -9.72 33.55 -1.98
C ALA A 171 -10.89 34.53 -2.14
N ILE A 172 -11.94 34.36 -1.33
CA ILE A 172 -12.88 35.45 -1.06
C ILE A 172 -12.12 36.44 -0.20
N SER A 173 -11.44 37.38 -0.86
CA SER A 173 -10.96 38.60 -0.23
C SER A 173 -12.18 39.42 0.17
N ALA A 174 -12.53 39.37 1.45
CA ALA A 174 -13.19 40.47 2.12
C ALA A 174 -12.23 40.99 3.20
N PRO A 175 -12.08 42.32 3.29
CA PRO A 175 -12.08 42.94 4.60
C PRO A 175 -13.11 44.07 4.66
N SER A 176 -14.22 43.76 5.34
CA SER A 176 -14.91 44.45 6.45
C SER A 176 -15.04 46.00 6.48
N PRO A 177 -15.67 46.61 7.50
CA PRO A 177 -16.80 47.52 7.29
C PRO A 177 -16.41 48.98 7.58
N ASP A 178 -17.03 49.93 6.90
CA ASP A 178 -17.03 51.32 7.39
C ASP A 178 -18.45 51.86 7.33
N GLY A 179 -18.91 52.29 8.51
CA GLY A 179 -20.20 52.90 8.70
C GLY A 179 -20.07 54.41 8.66
N SER A 180 -20.91 55.05 7.87
CA SER A 180 -21.39 56.42 8.07
C SER A 180 -22.58 56.56 7.12
N GLY A 181 -23.81 56.82 7.54
CA GLY A 181 -24.21 57.91 8.42
C GLY A 181 -24.47 59.16 7.57
N ASN A 182 -25.76 59.48 7.32
CA ASN A 182 -26.32 60.75 6.82
C ASN A 182 -25.95 61.14 5.36
N SER A 183 -26.72 61.87 4.54
CA SER A 183 -27.90 62.75 4.70
C SER A 183 -28.59 62.95 3.35
N ASN A 184 -29.87 63.35 3.42
CA ASN A 184 -30.73 64.04 2.43
C ASN A 184 -31.25 63.26 1.21
#